data_AF-A0A657K4H4-F1
#
_entry.id   AF-A0A657K4H4-F1
#
_cell.length_a   1.000
_cell.length_b   1.000
_cell.length_c   1.000
_cell.angle_alpha   90.00
_cell.angle_beta   90.00
_cell.angle_gamma   90.00
#
_symmetry.space_group_name_H-M   'P 1'
#
loop_
_entity.id
_entity.type
_entity.pdbx_description
1 polymer ?
#
loop_
_entity_poly.entity_id
_entity_poly.type
_entity_poly.pdbx_seq_one_letter_code
_entity_poly.pdbx_strand_id
1 'polypeptide(L)' 'MANISLDAINTINTKLGQANAITTLLMTDCDSNTPINDELRAYALDAVSDLINDSKKLFRSETERKEAKNERV' A
#
# COMPACT_ATOMS: atom_id res chain seq x y z
N MET A 1 -16.26 -11.64 9.57
CA MET A 1 -15.07 -10.75 9.67
C MET A 1 -13.95 -11.46 8.91
N ALA A 2 -13.35 -10.82 7.90
CA ALA A 2 -12.31 -11.45 7.07
C ALA A 2 -11.19 -11.97 7.99
N ASN A 3 -10.93 -13.27 7.97
CA ASN A 3 -10.09 -13.91 8.98
C ASN A 3 -8.60 -13.85 8.58
N ILE A 4 -8.10 -12.63 8.40
CA ILE A 4 -6.75 -12.29 7.92
C ILE A 4 -5.74 -12.45 9.07
N SER A 5 -4.52 -12.91 8.77
CA SER A 5 -3.47 -13.02 9.78
C SER A 5 -3.05 -11.64 10.32
N LEU A 6 -2.71 -11.58 11.61
CA LEU A 6 -2.26 -10.34 12.25
C LEU A 6 -0.99 -9.78 11.58
N ASP A 7 -0.07 -10.65 11.17
CA ASP A 7 1.15 -10.25 10.45
C ASP A 7 0.85 -9.63 9.08
N ALA A 8 -0.14 -10.15 8.35
CA ALA A 8 -0.57 -9.56 7.09
C ALA A 8 -1.23 -8.19 7.30
N ILE A 9 -2.04 -8.04 8.36
CA ILE A 9 -2.63 -6.73 8.74
C ILE A 9 -1.51 -5.73 9.07
N ASN A 10 -0.52 -6.13 9.87
CA ASN A 10 0.61 -5.28 10.22
C ASN A 10 1.41 -4.86 8.97
N THR A 11 1.69 -5.81 8.07
CA THR A 11 2.40 -5.55 6.82
C THR A 11 1.64 -4.57 5.92
N ILE A 12 0.32 -4.77 5.77
CA ILE A 12 -0.55 -3.86 5.02
C ILE A 12 -0.52 -2.46 5.64
N ASN A 13 -0.66 -2.35 6.97
CA ASN A 13 -0.63 -1.07 7.67
C ASN A 13 0.70 -0.33 7.49
N THR A 14 1.84 -1.04 7.56
CA THR A 14 3.16 -0.44 7.30
C THR A 14 3.26 0.09 5.87
N LYS A 15 2.84 -0.68 4.86
CA LYS A 15 2.86 -0.25 3.44
C LYS A 15 1.96 0.96 3.21
N LEU A 16 0.75 0.97 3.80
CA LEU A 16 -0.17 2.11 3.71
C LEU A 16 0.38 3.35 4.42
N GLY A 17 1.05 3.18 5.57
CA GLY A 17 1.73 4.27 6.27
C GLY A 17 2.84 4.91 5.43
N GLN A 18 3.64 4.10 4.73
CA GLN A 18 4.66 4.58 3.79
C GLN A 18 4.04 5.35 2.62
N ALA A 19 2.97 4.83 2.01
CA ALA A 19 2.27 5.50 0.93
C ALA A 19 1.70 6.86 1.36
N ASN A 20 1.14 6.94 2.57
CA ASN A 20 0.62 8.18 3.13
C ASN A 20 1.74 9.22 3.37
N ALA A 21 2.90 8.79 3.86
CA ALA A 21 4.05 9.67 4.06
C ALA A 21 4.57 10.26 2.73
N ILE A 22 4.74 9.42 1.70
CA ILE A 22 5.16 9.88 0.36
C ILE A 22 4.14 10.87 -0.21
N THR A 23 2.84 10.55 -0.11
CA THR A 23 1.77 11.42 -0.60
C THR A 23 1.77 12.78 0.11
N THR A 24 1.99 12.79 1.43
CA THR A 24 2.07 14.04 2.22
C THR A 24 3.27 14.89 1.80
N LEU A 25 4.43 14.27 1.54
CA LEU A 25 5.61 14.97 1.03
C LEU A 25 5.34 15.59 -0.35
N LEU A 26 4.69 14.85 -1.25
CA LEU A 26 4.30 15.36 -2.56
C LEU A 26 3.31 16.53 -2.48
N MET A 27 2.36 16.49 -1.54
CA MET A 27 1.43 17.60 -1.32
C MET A 27 2.13 18.84 -0.77
N THR A 28 3.08 18.66 0.15
CA THR A 28 3.85 19.77 0.73
C THR A 28 4.78 20.39 -0.31
N ASP A 29 5.26 19.60 -1.26
CA ASP A 29 6.10 20.07 -2.36
C ASP A 29 5.36 21.01 -3.33
N CYS A 30 4.07 20.79 -3.57
CA CYS A 30 3.26 21.70 -4.40
C CYS A 30 3.24 23.14 -3.88
N ASP A 31 3.46 23.33 -2.57
CA ASP A 31 3.50 24.64 -1.90
C ASP A 31 4.94 25.15 -1.68
N SER A 32 5.96 24.44 -2.18
CA SER A 32 7.37 24.74 -1.93
C SER A 32 7.99 25.64 -3.01
N ASN A 33 8.99 26.43 -2.60
CA ASN A 33 9.83 27.20 -3.54
C ASN A 33 10.84 26.34 -4.31
N THR A 34 10.87 25.02 -4.06
CA THR A 34 11.77 24.05 -4.68
C THR A 34 10.97 22.82 -5.14
N PRO A 35 10.08 22.98 -6.13
CA PRO A 35 9.22 21.90 -6.58
C PRO A 35 10.03 20.70 -7.06
N ILE A 36 9.61 19.51 -6.64
CA ILE A 36 10.05 18.22 -7.17
C ILE A 36 9.77 18.22 -8.67
N ASN A 37 10.80 17.87 -9.45
CA ASN A 37 10.65 17.77 -10.89
C ASN A 37 9.67 16.65 -11.29
N ASP A 38 9.14 16.74 -12.51
CA ASP A 38 8.07 15.83 -12.95
C ASP A 38 8.51 14.36 -12.97
N GLU A 39 9.80 14.07 -13.19
CA GLU A 39 10.35 12.72 -13.19
C GLU A 39 10.34 12.09 -11.78
N LEU A 40 10.83 12.82 -10.77
CA LEU A 40 10.77 12.38 -9.38
C LEU A 40 9.32 12.28 -8.89
N ARG A 41 8.44 13.18 -9.32
CA ARG A 41 7.01 13.10 -9.01
C ARG A 41 6.38 11.83 -9.58
N ALA A 42 6.70 11.49 -10.83
CA ALA A 42 6.25 10.25 -11.45
C ALA A 42 6.73 9.01 -10.67
N TYR A 43 8.01 8.95 -10.32
CA TYR A 43 8.55 7.84 -9.51
C TYR A 43 7.89 7.71 -8.14
N ALA A 44 7.61 8.82 -7.48
CA ALA A 44 6.94 8.81 -6.18
C ALA A 44 5.48 8.31 -6.30
N LEU A 45 4.76 8.71 -7.36
CA LEU A 45 3.40 8.23 -7.64
C LEU A 45 3.39 6.74 -7.98
N ASP A 46 4.34 6.27 -8.77
CA ASP A 46 4.50 4.84 -9.08
C ASP A 46 4.77 4.04 -7.80
N ALA A 47 5.67 4.51 -6.94
CA ALA A 47 5.96 3.86 -5.65
C ALA A 47 4.71 3.78 -4.74
N VAL A 48 3.90 4.84 -4.69
CA VAL A 48 2.62 4.83 -3.95
C VAL A 48 1.65 3.81 -4.55
N SER A 49 1.54 3.77 -5.89
CA SER A 49 0.69 2.80 -6.60
C SER A 49 1.10 1.37 -6.29
N ASP A 50 2.40 1.07 -6.33
CA ASP A 50 2.95 -0.24 -6.02
C ASP A 50 2.67 -0.67 -4.58
N LEU A 51 2.88 0.22 -3.60
CA LEU A 51 2.57 -0.06 -2.19
C LEU A 51 1.09 -0.40 -1.97
N ILE A 52 0.19 0.32 -2.65
CA ILE A 52 -1.26 0.07 -2.58
C ILE A 52 -1.60 -1.26 -3.26
N ASN A 53 -1.03 -1.53 -4.43
CA ASN A 53 -1.29 -2.74 -5.20
C ASN A 53 -0.79 -4.00 -4.47
N ASP A 54 0.40 -3.93 -3.88
CA ASP A 54 0.94 -4.99 -3.02
C ASP A 54 0.03 -5.26 -1.82
N SER A 55 -0.46 -4.21 -1.16
CA SER A 55 -1.36 -4.33 -0.03
C SER A 55 -2.67 -5.02 -0.42
N LYS A 56 -3.24 -4.65 -1.58
CA LYS A 56 -4.43 -5.31 -2.14
C LYS A 56 -4.18 -6.78 -2.49
N LYS A 57 -3.03 -7.10 -3.10
CA LYS A 57 -2.64 -8.48 -3.43
C LYS A 57 -2.49 -9.34 -2.18
N LEU A 58 -1.81 -8.83 -1.15
CA LEU A 58 -1.64 -9.52 0.14
C LEU A 58 -2.99 -9.76 0.82
N PHE A 59 -3.86 -8.76 0.83
CA PHE A 59 -5.21 -8.90 1.38
C PHE A 59 -5.99 -10.01 0.66
N ARG A 60 -6.02 -9.99 -0.67
CA ARG A 60 -6.70 -11.02 -1.49
C ARG A 60 -6.13 -12.41 -1.26
N SER A 61 -4.79 -12.52 -1.26
CA SER A 61 -4.12 -13.81 -1.03
C SER A 61 -4.49 -14.39 0.33
N GLU A 62 -4.56 -13.58 1.38
CA GLU A 62 -4.95 -14.05 2.71
C GLU A 62 -6.44 -14.43 2.81
N THR A 63 -7.32 -13.75 2.08
CA THR A 63 -8.75 -14.13 2.03
C THR A 63 -8.97 -15.40 1.23
N GLU A 64 -8.39 -15.52 0.04
CA GLU A 64 -8.55 -16.66 -0.87
C GLU A 64 -7.86 -17.93 -0.35
N ARG A 65 -6.66 -17.81 0.24
CA ARG A 65 -5.93 -18.96 0.85
C ARG A 65 -6.76 -19.64 1.94
N LYS A 66 -7.62 -18.90 2.63
CA LYS A 66 -8.45 -19.46 3.70
C LYS A 66 -9.79 -19.99 3.22
N GLU A 67 -10.36 -19.47 2.14
CA GLU A 67 -11.52 -20.11 1.48
C GLU A 67 -11.18 -21.55 1.07
N ALA A 68 -10.03 -21.74 0.42
CA ALA A 68 -9.52 -23.07 0.04
C ALA A 68 -9.24 -24.00 1.24
N LYS A 69 -8.99 -23.44 2.43
CA LYS A 69 -8.81 -24.22 3.68
C LYS A 69 -10.13 -24.55 4.36
N ASN A 70 -11.15 -23.71 4.20
CA ASN A 70 -12.47 -23.87 4.81
C ASN A 70 -13.37 -24.85 4.02
N GLU A 71 -13.13 -25.00 2.71
CA GLU A 71 -13.83 -25.99 1.86
C GLU A 71 -13.34 -27.44 2.01
N ARG A 72 -12.20 -27.65 2.69
CA ARG A 72 -11.60 -28.98 2.91
C ARG A 72 -11.95 -29.61 4.27
N VAL A 73 -12.97 -29.08 4.96
CA VAL A 73 -13.45 -29.56 6.27
C VAL A 73 -14.88 -30.06 6.14
#